data_AF-A0A1I4R144-F1
#
_entry.id   AF-A0A1I4R144-F1
#
_cell.length_a   1.000
_cell.length_b   1.000
_cell.length_c   1.000
_cell.angle_alpha   90.00
_cell.angle_beta   90.00
_cell.angle_gamma   90.00
#
_symmetry.space_group_name_H-M   'P 1'
#
loop_
_entity.id
_entity.type
_entity.pdbx_description
1 polymer ?
#
loop_
_entity_poly.entity_id
_entity_poly.type
_entity_poly.pdbx_seq_one_letter_code
_entity_poly.pdbx_strand_id
1 'polypeptide(L)' 'MEQLPRPRYSQEFREQTVKFFKESGLTLVEAAKRLSLPKGALKNWVYADRQGELTPGGKSMIL' A
#
# COMPACT_ATOMS: atom_id res chain seq x y z
N MET A 1 -13.38 -5.71 22.62
CA MET A 1 -11.99 -5.54 22.16
C MET A 1 -11.87 -4.15 21.59
N GLU A 2 -11.11 -3.28 22.23
CA GLU A 2 -10.79 -1.95 21.68
C GLU A 2 -9.97 -2.15 20.41
N GLN A 3 -10.52 -1.77 19.26
CA GLN A 3 -9.75 -1.73 18.02
C GLN A 3 -8.71 -0.64 18.16
N LEU A 4 -7.44 -1.02 18.35
CA LEU A 4 -6.32 -0.08 18.34
C LEU A 4 -6.41 0.78 17.06
N PRO A 5 -6.19 2.10 17.16
CA PRO A 5 -6.28 2.98 16.01
C PRO A 5 -5.34 2.47 14.91
N ARG A 6 -5.89 2.21 13.73
CA ARG A 6 -5.11 1.71 12.61
C ARG A 6 -4.02 2.73 12.28
N PRO A 7 -2.75 2.32 12.11
CA PRO A 7 -1.68 3.23 11.74
C PRO A 7 -2.07 3.98 10.45
N ARG A 8 -2.05 5.31 10.51
CA ARG A 8 -2.32 6.17 9.36
C ARG A 8 -1.03 6.33 8.56
N TYR A 9 -0.84 5.44 7.60
CA TYR A 9 0.17 5.62 6.56
C TYR A 9 -0.26 6.75 5.62
N SER A 10 0.61 7.73 5.39
CA SER A 10 0.40 8.79 4.41
C SER A 10 0.30 8.21 2.99
N GLN A 11 -0.33 8.95 2.07
CA GLN A 11 -0.44 8.54 0.67
C GLN A 11 0.95 8.36 0.05
N GLU A 12 1.82 9.36 0.20
CA GLU A 12 3.20 9.34 -0.33
C GLU A 12 3.97 8.10 0.16
N PHE A 13 3.83 7.75 1.44
CA PHE A 13 4.46 6.55 1.98
C PHE A 13 3.94 5.28 1.30
N ARG A 14 2.63 5.17 1.04
CA ARG A 14 2.05 4.01 0.34
C ARG A 14 2.54 3.93 -1.11
N GLU A 15 2.61 5.05 -1.81
CA GLU A 15 3.11 5.15 -3.18
C GLU A 15 4.59 4.73 -3.27
N GLN A 16 5.43 5.27 -2.40
CA GLN A 16 6.84 4.89 -2.31
C GLN A 16 7.01 3.40 -1.96
N THR A 17 6.18 2.88 -1.06
CA THR A 17 6.18 1.45 -0.69
C THR A 17 5.83 0.56 -1.88
N VAL A 18 4.78 0.90 -2.62
CA VAL A 18 4.36 0.11 -3.79
C VAL A 18 5.39 0.21 -4.92
N LYS A 19 5.96 1.40 -5.15
CA LYS A 19 7.06 1.60 -6.09
C LYS A 19 8.26 0.73 -5.73
N PHE A 20 8.74 0.80 -4.48
CA PHE A 20 9.81 -0.05 -3.98
C PHE A 20 9.51 -1.54 -4.20
N PHE A 21 8.30 -2.00 -3.87
CA PHE A 21 7.91 -3.40 -4.08
C PHE A 21 8.06 -3.84 -5.54
N LYS A 22 7.54 -3.04 -6.49
CA LYS A 22 7.62 -3.32 -7.92
C LYS A 22 9.06 -3.38 -8.44
N GLU A 23 9.94 -2.53 -7.92
CA GLU A 23 11.35 -2.47 -8.33
C GLU A 23 12.23 -3.52 -7.63
N SER A 24 11.82 -4.02 -6.46
CA SER A 24 12.65 -4.86 -5.61
C SER A 24 12.82 -6.31 -6.08
N GLY A 25 11.89 -6.83 -6.89
CA GLY A 25 11.83 -8.26 -7.27
C GLY A 25 11.53 -9.21 -6.09
N LEU A 26 11.22 -8.68 -4.90
CA LEU A 26 10.97 -9.46 -3.69
C LEU A 26 9.57 -10.09 -3.70
N THR A 27 9.40 -11.18 -2.95
CA THR A 27 8.05 -11.64 -2.63
C THR A 27 7.35 -10.67 -1.68
N LEU A 28 6.01 -10.72 -1.66
CA LEU A 28 5.20 -9.84 -0.81
C LEU A 28 5.53 -10.00 0.68
N VAL A 29 5.94 -11.20 1.11
CA VAL A 29 6.34 -11.47 2.50
C VAL A 29 7.69 -10.84 2.82
N GLU A 30 8.67 -10.96 1.93
CA GLU A 30 10.01 -10.38 2.12
C GLU A 30 9.96 -8.85 2.12
N ALA A 31 9.24 -8.25 1.17
CA ALA A 31 9.07 -6.81 1.12
C ALA A 31 8.34 -6.27 2.35
N ALA A 32 7.26 -6.94 2.79
CA ALA A 32 6.55 -6.55 4.01
C ALA A 32 7.44 -6.60 5.25
N LYS A 33 8.26 -7.66 5.39
CA LYS A 33 9.26 -7.76 6.47
C LYS A 33 10.28 -6.63 6.41
N ARG A 34 10.82 -6.34 5.23
CA ARG A 34 11.85 -5.30 5.04
C ARG A 34 11.35 -3.89 5.32
N LEU A 35 10.07 -3.64 5.02
CA LEU A 35 9.41 -2.35 5.24
C LEU A 35 8.78 -2.25 6.63
N SER A 36 8.90 -3.29 7.47
CA SER A 36 8.22 -3.39 8.78
C SER A 36 6.71 -3.14 8.68
N LEU A 37 6.09 -3.70 7.63
CA LEU A 37 4.66 -3.55 7.36
C LEU A 37 3.89 -4.85 7.59
N PRO A 38 2.62 -4.74 8.00
CA PRO A 38 1.71 -5.86 7.90
C PRO A 38 1.61 -6.33 6.43
N LYS A 39 1.78 -7.62 6.18
CA LYS A 39 1.63 -8.22 4.85
C LYS A 39 0.31 -7.81 4.17
N GLY A 40 -0.78 -7.76 4.95
CA GLY A 40 -2.09 -7.36 4.47
C GLY A 40 -2.15 -5.91 3.98
N ALA A 41 -1.41 -4.99 4.62
CA ALA A 41 -1.34 -3.60 4.19
C ALA A 41 -0.65 -3.49 2.82
N LEU A 42 0.54 -4.10 2.68
CA LEU A 42 1.25 -4.13 1.41
C LEU A 42 0.43 -4.79 0.30
N LYS A 43 -0.23 -5.92 0.59
CA LYS A 43 -1.12 -6.60 -0.36
C LYS A 43 -2.23 -5.69 -0.85
N ASN A 44 -2.92 -5.00 0.06
CA ASN A 44 -4.03 -4.13 -0.27
C ASN A 44 -3.57 -2.94 -1.13
N TRP A 45 -2.41 -2.35 -0.84
CA TRP A 45 -1.88 -1.23 -1.61
C TRP A 45 -1.42 -1.64 -3.00
N VAL A 46 -0.74 -2.79 -3.13
CA VAL A 46 -0.37 -3.33 -4.46
C VAL A 46 -1.61 -3.64 -5.28
N TYR A 47 -2.69 -4.13 -4.66
CA TYR A 47 -3.95 -4.35 -5.34
C TYR A 47 -4.62 -3.04 -5.77
N ALA A 48 -4.73 -2.07 -4.86
CA ALA A 48 -5.31 -0.76 -5.15
C ALA A 48 -4.55 -0.04 -6.27
N ASP A 49 -3.21 -0.06 -6.25
CA ASP A 49 -2.38 0.49 -7.31
C ASP A 49 -2.66 -0.14 -8.68
N ARG A 50 -2.84 -1.46 -8.75
CA ARG A 50 -3.21 -2.15 -9.99
C ARG A 50 -4.58 -1.74 -10.53
N GLN A 51 -5.47 -1.26 -9.66
CA GLN A 51 -6.78 -0.72 -10.04
C GLN A 51 -6.74 0.79 -10.31
N GLY A 52 -5.60 1.47 -10.12
CA GLY A 52 -5.52 2.94 -10.16
C GLY A 52 -6.11 3.63 -8.92
N GLU A 53 -6.35 2.88 -7.84
CA GLU A 53 -7.06 3.30 -6.64
C GLU A 53 -6.14 3.51 -5.42
N LEU A 54 -4.81 3.50 -5.60
CA LEU A 54 -3.88 3.68 -4.47
C LEU A 54 -4.03 5.06 -3.82
N THR A 55 -4.45 6.06 -4.61
CA THR A 55 -4.73 7.40 -4.15
C THR A 55 -6.19 7.51 -3.70
N PRO A 56 -6.51 8.30 -2.65
CA PRO A 56 -7.90 8.59 -2.28
C PRO A 56 -8.69 9.37 -3.36
N GLY A 57 -8.09 9.64 -4.53
CA GLY A 57 -8.73 10.18 -5.73
C GLY A 57 -8.96 9.14 -6.84
N GLY A 58 -8.87 7.84 -6.56
CA GLY A 58 -9.03 6.72 -7.51
C GLY A 58 -10.39 6.58 -8.21
N LYS A 59 -11.29 7.54 -8.04
CA LYS A 59 -12.26 7.86 -9.08
C LYS A 59 -11.77 9.14 -9.74
N SER A 60 -11.20 9.03 -10.93
CA SER A 60 -11.24 10.14 -11.89
C SER A 60 -12.65 10.71 -11.86
N MET A 61 -12.76 11.91 -11.30
CA MET A 61 -13.90 12.78 -11.54
C MET A 61 -13.79 13.15 -13.02
N ILE A 62 -14.35 12.29 -13.87
CA ILE A 62 -14.78 12.70 -15.21
C ILE A 62 -16.11 13.41 -15.00
N LEU A 63 -16.04 14.75 -14.92
CA LEU A 63 -17.01 15.72 -15.43
C LEU A 63 -16.43 17.12 -15.25
#